data_AF-A0A820HVU7-F1
#
_entry.id   AF-A0A820HVU7-F1
#
_cell.length_a   1.000
_cell.length_b   1.000
_cell.length_c   1.000
_cell.angle_alpha   90.00
_cell.angle_beta   90.00
_cell.angle_gamma   90.00
#
_symmetry.space_group_name_H-M   'P 1'
#
loop_
_entity.id
_entity.type
_entity.pdbx_description
1 polymer ?
#
loop_
_entity_poly.entity_id
_entity_poly.type
_entity_poly.pdbx_seq_one_letter_code
_entity_poly.pdbx_strand_id
1 'polypeptide(L)'
;FSQRINKNYFFCIQSHKHGNIKLERIHNYCEKHGFILNHSTIQMIQKSFANMITSAYAYGIEQKNSNAKNTDIKLQLTHVNALPSRTEQGIFIIIELGNLIEDIRYSLISLLGKQIPSYDILHSRGYNLPEEIRKSHGSILLDHLAIGLRDFLEE
;
A
#
# COMPACT_ATOMS: atom_id res chain seq x y z
N PHE A 1 8.36 0.36 -6.81
CA PHE A 1 6.92 0.06 -6.75
C PHE A 1 6.32 -0.01 -8.15
N SER A 2 6.56 -1.12 -8.85
CA SER A 2 5.76 -1.54 -10.00
C SER A 2 5.03 -2.78 -9.54
N GLN A 3 3.84 -2.60 -8.95
CA GLN A 3 2.94 -3.74 -8.83
C GLN A 3 2.56 -4.09 -10.27
N ARG A 4 3.10 -5.21 -10.76
CA ARG A 4 2.54 -5.88 -11.93
C ARG A 4 1.10 -6.19 -11.57
N ILE A 5 0.17 -5.34 -12.01
CA ILE A 5 -1.25 -5.68 -12.06
C ILE A 5 -1.28 -6.93 -12.94
N ASN A 6 -1.53 -8.07 -12.31
CA ASN A 6 -1.70 -9.30 -13.03
C ASN A 6 -2.90 -9.09 -13.96
N LYS A 7 -2.62 -9.02 -15.26
CA LYS A 7 -3.62 -8.77 -16.32
C LYS A 7 -4.75 -9.79 -16.29
N ASN A 8 -4.55 -10.91 -15.58
CA ASN A 8 -5.53 -11.97 -15.43
C ASN A 8 -6.65 -11.66 -14.43
N TYR A 9 -6.51 -10.65 -13.56
CA TYR A 9 -7.63 -10.21 -12.72
C TYR A 9 -8.67 -9.39 -13.50
N PHE A 10 -8.37 -9.03 -14.75
CA PHE A 10 -9.30 -8.41 -15.70
C PHE A 10 -9.87 -9.41 -16.72
N PHE A 11 -9.96 -10.70 -16.38
CA PHE A 11 -10.65 -11.64 -17.26
C PHE A 11 -12.17 -11.52 -17.11
N CYS A 12 -12.72 -10.76 -18.06
CA CYS A 12 -13.99 -11.06 -18.71
C CYS A 12 -14.09 -12.57 -18.93
N ILE A 13 -15.21 -13.18 -18.52
CA ILE A 13 -15.55 -14.56 -18.85
C ILE A 13 -15.53 -14.66 -20.38
N GLN A 14 -14.41 -15.13 -20.95
CA GLN A 14 -14.39 -15.48 -22.36
C GLN A 14 -15.42 -16.58 -22.54
N SER A 15 -16.36 -16.34 -23.44
CA SER A 15 -17.44 -17.24 -23.79
C SER A 15 -16.89 -18.58 -24.26
N HIS A 16 -16.73 -19.52 -23.33
CA HIS A 16 -16.56 -20.91 -23.71
C HIS A 16 -17.84 -21.36 -24.42
N LYS A 17 -17.68 -21.80 -25.67
CA LYS A 17 -18.73 -22.28 -26.58
C LYS A 17 -19.50 -23.53 -26.10
N HIS A 18 -19.35 -23.93 -24.83
CA HIS A 18 -20.24 -24.90 -24.19
C HIS A 18 -20.80 -24.33 -22.89
N GLY A 19 -22.08 -23.98 -22.97
CA GLY A 19 -22.84 -23.26 -21.97
C GLY A 19 -22.93 -24.01 -20.66
N ASN A 20 -22.27 -23.47 -19.65
CA ASN A 20 -22.62 -23.75 -18.28
C ASN A 20 -23.64 -22.69 -17.87
N ILE A 21 -24.93 -23.00 -17.94
CA ILE A 21 -26.06 -22.08 -17.63
C ILE A 21 -25.85 -21.36 -16.29
N LYS A 22 -25.14 -22.01 -15.35
CA LYS A 22 -24.75 -21.42 -14.06
C LYS A 22 -23.82 -20.21 -14.22
N LEU A 23 -22.85 -20.24 -15.14
CA LEU A 23 -21.93 -19.14 -15.41
C LEU A 23 -22.63 -17.97 -16.10
N GLU A 24 -23.59 -18.23 -16.99
CA GLU A 24 -24.40 -17.19 -17.63
C GLU A 24 -25.29 -16.48 -16.61
N ARG A 25 -25.92 -17.22 -15.69
CA ARG A 25 -26.68 -16.64 -14.57
C ARG A 25 -25.81 -15.75 -13.67
N ILE A 26 -24.57 -16.16 -13.38
CA ILE A 26 -23.61 -15.37 -12.60
C ILE A 26 -23.21 -14.12 -13.38
N HIS A 27 -22.89 -14.25 -14.67
CA HIS A 27 -22.51 -13.12 -15.52
C HIS A 27 -23.63 -12.07 -15.58
N ASN A 28 -24.86 -12.49 -15.86
CA ASN A 28 -26.01 -11.61 -15.94
C ASN A 28 -26.31 -10.93 -14.60
N TYR A 29 -26.11 -11.64 -13.47
CA TYR A 29 -26.21 -11.03 -12.14
C TYR A 29 -25.12 -9.97 -11.93
N CYS A 30 -23.86 -10.30 -12.24
CA CYS A 30 -22.75 -9.37 -12.09
C CYS A 30 -22.90 -8.13 -12.99
N GLU A 31 -23.36 -8.31 -14.22
CA GLU A 31 -23.64 -7.21 -15.15
C GLU A 31 -24.79 -6.33 -14.64
N LYS A 32 -25.92 -6.94 -14.27
CA LYS A 32 -27.10 -6.24 -13.74
C LYS A 32 -26.79 -5.43 -12.50
N HIS A 33 -25.90 -5.92 -11.63
CA HIS A 33 -25.54 -5.28 -10.37
C HIS A 33 -24.25 -4.44 -10.45
N GLY A 34 -23.70 -4.22 -11.65
CA GLY A 34 -22.56 -3.31 -11.85
C GLY A 34 -21.22 -3.85 -11.33
N PHE A 35 -21.10 -5.15 -11.11
CA PHE A 35 -19.85 -5.81 -10.73
C PHE A 35 -18.91 -6.03 -11.94
N ILE A 36 -19.40 -5.86 -13.16
CA ILE A 36 -18.58 -5.91 -14.38
C ILE A 36 -18.20 -4.50 -14.81
N LEU A 37 -16.92 -4.17 -14.67
CA LEU A 37 -16.37 -2.89 -15.13
C LEU A 37 -15.98 -2.99 -16.61
N ASN A 38 -16.77 -2.36 -17.47
CA ASN A 38 -16.42 -2.24 -18.89
C ASN A 38 -15.44 -1.07 -19.11
N HIS A 39 -14.96 -0.92 -20.36
CA HIS A 39 -13.97 0.09 -20.69
C HIS A 39 -14.43 1.52 -20.39
N SER A 40 -15.69 1.87 -20.68
CA SER A 40 -16.23 3.20 -20.42
C SER A 40 -16.36 3.47 -18.92
N THR A 41 -16.79 2.50 -18.12
CA THR A 41 -16.83 2.59 -16.65
C THR A 41 -15.44 2.82 -16.07
N ILE A 42 -14.41 2.11 -16.56
CA ILE A 42 -13.02 2.31 -16.12
C ILE A 42 -12.53 3.72 -16.46
N GLN A 43 -12.79 4.22 -17.67
CA GLN A 43 -12.43 5.58 -18.05
C GLN A 43 -13.14 6.63 -17.18
N MET A 44 -14.41 6.40 -16.85
CA MET A 44 -15.16 7.25 -15.93
C MET A 44 -14.55 7.26 -14.52
N ILE A 45 -14.17 6.10 -13.99
CA ILE A 45 -13.49 5.98 -12.70
C ILE A 45 -12.15 6.73 -12.72
N GLN A 46 -11.36 6.56 -13.78
CA GLN A 46 -10.08 7.25 -13.94
C GLN A 46 -10.27 8.78 -13.96
N LYS A 47 -11.24 9.28 -14.72
CA LYS A 47 -11.57 10.71 -14.78
C LYS A 47 -12.06 11.23 -13.43
N SER A 48 -12.93 10.48 -12.76
CA SER A 48 -13.42 10.82 -11.41
C SER A 48 -12.26 10.93 -10.42
N PHE A 49 -11.36 9.95 -10.42
CA PHE A 49 -10.18 9.94 -9.54
C PHE A 49 -9.21 11.09 -9.83
N ALA A 50 -8.95 11.39 -11.11
CA ALA A 50 -8.14 12.54 -11.50
C ALA A 50 -8.74 13.87 -11.02
N ASN A 51 -10.06 14.03 -11.11
CA ASN A 51 -10.76 15.20 -10.60
C ASN A 51 -10.67 15.30 -9.07
N MET A 52 -10.81 14.18 -8.35
CA MET A 52 -10.68 14.15 -6.88
C MET A 52 -9.24 14.49 -6.42
N ILE A 53 -8.21 14.04 -7.14
CA ILE A 53 -6.82 14.44 -6.85
C ILE A 53 -6.62 15.93 -7.11
N THR A 54 -7.14 16.43 -8.23
CA THR A 54 -6.99 17.85 -8.61
C THR A 54 -7.64 18.76 -7.57
N SER A 55 -8.83 18.41 -7.09
CA SER A 55 -9.51 19.17 -6.04
C SER A 55 -8.79 19.08 -4.70
N ALA A 56 -8.30 17.90 -4.30
CA ALA A 56 -7.51 17.73 -3.09
C ALA A 56 -6.18 18.50 -3.13
N TYR A 57 -5.55 18.60 -4.31
CA TYR A 57 -4.32 19.36 -4.49
C TYR A 57 -4.58 20.87 -4.39
N ALA A 58 -5.59 21.38 -5.11
CA ALA A 58 -6.00 22.78 -5.01
C ALA A 58 -6.30 23.16 -3.55
N TYR A 59 -7.05 22.31 -2.84
CA TYR A 59 -7.34 22.47 -1.42
C TYR A 59 -6.08 22.53 -0.54
N GLY A 60 -5.12 21.62 -0.76
CA GLY A 60 -3.87 21.57 0.01
C GLY A 60 -2.97 22.79 -0.19
N ILE A 61 -3.00 23.41 -1.38
CA ILE A 61 -2.26 24.63 -1.71
C ILE A 61 -2.96 25.88 -1.17
N GLU A 62 -4.29 25.93 -1.19
CA GLU A 62 -5.09 27.12 -0.89
C GLU A 62 -5.25 27.45 0.61
N GLN A 63 -4.56 26.77 1.54
CA GLN A 63 -4.75 26.87 3.00
C GLN A 63 -4.89 28.30 3.58
N LYS A 64 -6.07 28.90 3.43
CA LYS A 64 -6.62 30.08 4.11
C LYS A 64 -8.12 30.10 3.83
N ASN A 65 -8.89 29.38 4.65
CA ASN A 65 -10.15 29.86 5.24
C ASN A 65 -10.80 28.72 6.04
N SER A 66 -11.14 29.03 7.29
CA SER A 66 -11.61 28.15 8.36
C SER A 66 -13.00 27.51 8.13
N ASN A 67 -13.51 27.47 6.90
CA ASN A 67 -14.79 26.85 6.52
C ASN A 67 -14.61 25.75 5.45
N ALA A 68 -13.46 25.07 5.51
CA ALA A 68 -13.02 24.11 4.50
C ALA A 68 -13.95 22.90 4.33
N LYS A 69 -14.39 22.68 3.08
CA LYS A 69 -15.01 21.42 2.65
C LYS A 69 -13.98 20.29 2.73
N ASN A 70 -14.33 19.22 3.43
CA ASN A 70 -13.52 18.00 3.48
C ASN A 70 -13.45 17.39 2.06
N THR A 71 -12.26 17.02 1.59
CA THR A 71 -12.09 16.30 0.32
C THR A 71 -12.09 14.79 0.58
N ASP A 72 -12.66 14.01 -0.35
CA ASP A 72 -12.71 12.54 -0.22
C ASP A 72 -11.32 11.89 -0.27
N ILE A 73 -10.34 12.59 -0.86
CA ILE A 73 -8.94 12.18 -0.91
C ILE A 73 -8.12 13.11 -0.03
N LYS A 74 -7.30 12.51 0.84
CA LYS A 74 -6.31 13.22 1.65
C LYS A 74 -4.94 13.17 0.99
N LEU A 75 -4.37 14.32 0.68
CA LEU A 75 -2.99 14.44 0.23
C LEU A 75 -2.11 14.83 1.43
N GLN A 76 -1.34 13.89 1.97
CA GLN A 76 -0.40 14.15 3.06
C GLN A 76 1.03 14.25 2.54
N LEU A 77 1.78 15.22 3.05
CA LEU A 77 3.20 15.33 2.77
C LEU A 77 3.96 14.18 3.45
N THR A 78 4.82 13.52 2.69
CA THR A 78 5.69 12.44 3.20
C THR A 78 7.08 12.95 3.60
N HIS A 79 7.38 14.23 3.33
CA HIS A 79 8.70 14.84 3.50
C HIS A 79 9.85 14.15 2.72
N VAL A 80 9.50 13.36 1.69
CA VAL A 80 10.45 12.76 0.74
C VAL A 80 10.49 13.61 -0.52
N ASN A 81 11.60 14.32 -0.74
CA ASN A 81 11.71 15.32 -1.81
C ASN A 81 12.37 14.81 -3.10
N ALA A 82 13.01 13.64 -3.05
CA ALA A 82 13.71 13.06 -4.20
C ALA A 82 13.74 11.54 -4.11
N LEU A 83 13.90 10.90 -5.27
CA LEU A 83 14.26 9.48 -5.35
C LEU A 83 15.73 9.28 -4.93
N PRO A 84 16.12 8.06 -4.49
CA PRO A 84 17.49 7.81 -4.06
C PRO A 84 18.53 8.19 -5.12
N SER A 85 19.56 8.95 -4.71
CA SER A 85 20.63 9.47 -5.57
C SER A 85 21.82 8.51 -5.71
N ARG A 86 21.79 7.35 -5.03
CA ARG A 86 22.87 6.35 -4.94
C ARG A 86 24.09 6.80 -4.15
N THR A 87 24.00 7.95 -3.49
CA THR A 87 25.01 8.46 -2.56
C THR A 87 24.68 8.07 -1.12
N GLU A 88 23.51 7.45 -0.89
CA GLU A 88 23.11 6.94 0.41
C GLU A 88 24.03 5.80 0.83
N GLN A 89 24.58 5.93 2.04
CA GLN A 89 25.52 4.97 2.61
C GLN A 89 25.29 4.87 4.12
N GLY A 90 25.60 3.72 4.70
CA GLY A 90 25.48 3.46 6.12
C GLY A 90 24.68 2.21 6.44
N ILE A 91 24.54 1.93 7.74
CA ILE A 91 23.78 0.81 8.25
C ILE A 91 22.49 1.35 8.86
N PHE A 92 21.36 0.76 8.47
CA PHE A 92 20.02 1.20 8.86
C PHE A 92 19.21 0.04 9.40
N ILE A 93 18.34 0.34 10.36
CA ILE A 93 17.28 -0.57 10.79
C ILE A 93 16.00 -0.13 10.09
N ILE A 94 15.32 -1.08 9.47
CA ILE A 94 13.98 -0.93 8.92
C ILE A 94 13.01 -1.66 9.84
N ILE A 95 11.92 -0.98 10.18
CA ILE A 95 10.80 -1.55 10.94
C ILE A 95 9.58 -1.52 10.03
N GLU A 96 9.01 -2.69 9.77
CA GLU A 96 7.80 -2.84 8.98
C GLU A 96 6.66 -3.34 9.89
N LEU A 97 5.50 -2.69 9.83
CA LEU A 97 4.31 -3.03 10.61
C LEU A 97 3.14 -3.34 9.67
N GLY A 98 2.34 -4.34 10.00
CA GLY A 98 1.14 -4.71 9.25
C GLY A 98 1.44 -5.40 7.91
N ASN A 99 2.57 -6.09 7.82
CA ASN A 99 2.88 -6.92 6.66
C ASN A 99 1.94 -8.14 6.58
N LEU A 100 1.73 -8.67 5.37
CA LEU A 100 0.79 -9.77 5.13
C LEU A 100 1.27 -11.14 5.64
N ILE A 101 2.58 -11.33 5.77
CA ILE A 101 3.20 -12.61 6.13
C ILE A 101 3.48 -12.66 7.64
N GLU A 102 3.93 -11.54 8.21
CA GLU A 102 4.29 -11.37 9.62
C GLU A 102 3.80 -10.00 10.06
N ASP A 103 3.32 -9.85 11.31
CA ASP A 103 2.76 -8.59 11.79
C ASP A 103 3.82 -7.48 11.92
N ILE A 104 5.02 -7.84 12.36
CA ILE A 104 6.14 -6.93 12.58
C ILE A 104 7.41 -7.53 11.97
N ARG A 105 8.23 -6.74 11.29
CA ARG A 105 9.57 -7.16 10.84
C ARG A 105 10.61 -6.11 11.15
N TYR A 106 11.73 -6.54 11.70
CA TYR A 106 12.93 -5.75 11.87
C TYR A 106 14.00 -6.24 10.89
N SER A 107 14.64 -5.33 10.17
CA SER A 107 15.72 -5.68 9.23
C SER A 107 16.87 -4.71 9.37
N LEU A 108 18.08 -5.24 9.51
CA LEU A 108 19.33 -4.49 9.45
C LEU A 108 19.85 -4.56 8.02
N ILE A 109 19.99 -3.40 7.39
CA ILE A 109 20.49 -3.27 6.03
C ILE A 109 21.76 -2.41 5.98
N SER A 110 22.62 -2.69 5.03
CA SER A 110 23.78 -1.87 4.70
C SER A 110 23.61 -1.27 3.30
N LEU A 111 23.77 0.04 3.19
CA LEU A 111 23.85 0.76 1.92
C LEU A 111 25.31 1.09 1.64
N LEU A 112 25.76 0.73 0.43
CA LEU A 112 27.17 0.84 0.07
C LEU A 112 27.55 2.16 -0.64
N GLY A 113 26.59 3.02 -1.00
CA GLY A 113 26.87 4.29 -1.70
C GLY A 113 27.56 4.13 -3.06
N LYS A 114 27.27 3.04 -3.79
CA LYS A 114 27.92 2.70 -5.07
C LYS A 114 27.07 3.05 -6.28
N GLN A 115 27.71 3.23 -7.44
CA GLN A 115 27.02 3.47 -8.72
C GLN A 115 26.03 2.35 -9.08
N ILE A 116 26.27 1.12 -8.63
CA ILE A 116 25.34 -0.01 -8.76
C ILE A 116 24.46 -0.05 -7.50
N PRO A 117 23.12 -0.02 -7.62
CA PRO A 117 22.23 -0.15 -6.48
C PRO A 117 22.50 -1.49 -5.82
N SER A 118 23.10 -1.46 -4.64
CA SER A 118 23.40 -2.63 -3.84
C SER A 118 23.12 -2.26 -2.40
N TYR A 119 22.22 -3.03 -1.80
CA TYR A 119 22.03 -3.07 -0.36
C TYR A 119 22.19 -4.53 0.06
N ASP A 120 22.82 -4.72 1.21
CA ASP A 120 22.93 -6.04 1.83
C ASP A 120 21.94 -6.10 2.99
N ILE A 121 21.13 -7.16 3.04
CA ILE A 121 20.36 -7.48 4.24
C ILE A 121 21.30 -8.24 5.16
N LEU A 122 21.72 -7.60 6.24
CA LEU A 122 22.64 -8.18 7.22
C LEU A 122 21.91 -9.13 8.15
N HIS A 123 20.73 -8.72 8.61
CA HIS A 123 19.89 -9.49 9.51
C HIS A 123 18.42 -9.12 9.28
N SER A 124 17.50 -10.06 9.32
CA SER A 124 16.07 -9.79 9.19
C SER A 124 15.26 -10.81 9.95
N ARG A 125 14.25 -10.34 10.68
CA ARG A 125 13.40 -11.20 11.49
C ARG A 125 11.99 -10.66 11.63
N GLY A 126 11.05 -11.58 11.47
CA GLY A 126 9.64 -11.38 11.77
C GLY A 126 9.25 -11.72 13.19
N TYR A 127 8.24 -11.00 13.67
CA TYR A 127 7.58 -11.23 14.94
C TYR A 127 6.06 -11.18 14.72
N ASN A 128 5.36 -12.08 15.39
CA ASN A 128 3.90 -12.06 15.43
C ASN A 128 3.44 -11.05 16.48
N LEU A 129 2.34 -10.35 16.20
CA LEU A 129 1.72 -9.40 17.11
C LEU A 129 0.51 -10.07 17.76
N PRO A 130 0.53 -10.32 19.08
CA PRO A 130 -0.63 -10.88 19.78
C PRO A 130 -1.89 -10.02 19.58
N GLU A 131 -3.05 -10.68 19.47
CA GLU A 131 -4.34 -10.01 19.25
C GLU A 131 -4.67 -9.00 20.35
N GLU A 132 -4.31 -9.31 21.59
CA GLU A 132 -4.51 -8.43 22.75
C GLU A 132 -3.73 -7.13 22.57
N ILE A 133 -2.50 -7.21 22.07
CA ILE A 133 -1.65 -6.04 21.81
C ILE A 133 -2.17 -5.28 20.59
N ARG A 134 -2.62 -5.96 19.54
CA ARG A 134 -3.19 -5.31 18.34
C ARG A 134 -4.42 -4.46 18.66
N LYS A 135 -5.23 -4.89 19.64
CA LYS A 135 -6.43 -4.17 20.11
C LYS A 135 -6.19 -3.28 21.32
N SER A 136 -4.95 -3.20 21.79
CA SER A 136 -4.58 -2.42 22.97
C SER A 136 -4.46 -0.92 22.66
N HIS A 137 -4.11 -0.14 23.69
CA HIS A 137 -3.78 1.28 23.53
C HIS A 137 -2.46 1.43 22.76
N GLY A 138 -2.33 2.51 21.99
CA GLY A 138 -1.13 2.77 21.19
C GLY A 138 0.18 2.78 21.99
N SER A 139 0.14 3.15 23.28
CA SER A 139 1.31 3.07 24.16
C SER A 139 1.80 1.63 24.36
N ILE A 140 0.89 0.68 24.58
CA ILE A 140 1.23 -0.73 24.78
C ILE A 140 1.81 -1.33 23.50
N LEU A 141 1.28 -0.96 22.33
CA LEU A 141 1.87 -1.33 21.04
C LEU A 141 3.30 -0.80 20.91
N LEU A 142 3.53 0.48 21.22
CA LEU A 142 4.86 1.09 21.13
C LEU A 142 5.86 0.44 22.10
N ASP A 143 5.43 0.10 23.32
CA ASP A 143 6.26 -0.63 24.28
C ASP A 143 6.65 -2.02 23.75
N HIS A 144 5.71 -2.73 23.15
CA HIS A 144 5.96 -4.02 22.54
C HIS A 144 6.94 -3.92 21.35
N LEU A 145 6.83 -2.87 20.54
CA LEU A 145 7.78 -2.61 19.45
C LEU A 145 9.19 -2.29 19.98
N ALA A 146 9.30 -1.52 21.06
CA ALA A 146 10.58 -1.21 21.68
C ALA A 146 11.27 -2.47 22.25
N ILE A 147 10.50 -3.35 22.89
CA ILE A 147 11.00 -4.65 23.38
C ILE A 147 11.47 -5.51 22.20
N GLY A 148 10.64 -5.68 21.17
CA GLY A 148 11.01 -6.47 19.99
C GLY A 148 12.23 -5.93 19.25
N LEU A 149 12.39 -4.61 19.21
CA LEU A 149 13.59 -3.98 18.64
C LEU A 149 14.83 -4.26 19.49
N ARG A 150 14.73 -4.19 20.83
CA ARG A 150 15.84 -4.54 21.73
C ARG A 150 16.25 -5.99 21.52
N ASP A 151 15.29 -6.91 21.53
CA ASP A 151 15.55 -8.34 21.38
C ASP A 151 16.18 -8.63 20.00
N PHE A 152 15.77 -7.92 18.94
CA PHE A 152 16.41 -7.98 17.62
C PHE A 152 17.87 -7.48 17.60
N LEU A 153 18.23 -6.52 18.46
CA LEU A 153 19.57 -5.92 18.51
C LEU A 153 20.55 -6.70 19.38
N GLU A 154 20.07 -7.51 20.32
CA GLU A 154 20.88 -8.26 21.29
C GLU A 154 21.32 -9.64 20.80
N GLU A 155 20.81 -10.09 19.66
CA GLU A 155 21.16 -11.36 19.02
C GLU A 155 22.25 -11.23 17.94
#